data_AF-A0A5D8ZWC3-F1
#
_entry.id   AF-A0A5D8ZWC3-F1
#
_cell.length_a   1.000
_cell.length_b   1.000
_cell.length_c   1.000
_cell.angle_alpha   90.00
_cell.angle_beta   90.00
_cell.angle_gamma   90.00
#
_symmetry.space_group_name_H-M   'P 1'
#
loop_
_entity.id
_entity.type
_entity.pdbx_description
1 polymer ?
#
loop_
_entity_poly.entity_id
_entity_poly.type
_entity_poly.pdbx_seq_one_letter_code
_entity_poly.pdbx_strand_id
1 'polypeptide(L)'
;MKTKFSYLFILLYALVSGQEKSIINDLKFSNYFGHPKTITEIITYSPENTYKNISYYDKEGFLTKIEYYNAIGSGPSQERSINKIITYHSKDKAKRYFEAFNPGNKKIETTGYFEKVSDSLYKRVSNDSAHNLSLSKLFYFDKNNRLIKTEETGNFFETPVNSTIFYTYINEMRSETLLEDAIKQKKSKLIYKNVKLDPQANSIYEELVNDQGAIQQKTERVFEYY
;
A
#
# COMPACT_ATOMS: atom_id res chain seq x y z
N MET A 1 -27.10 45.45 -18.31
CA MET A 1 -25.84 44.70 -18.59
C MET A 1 -25.08 44.21 -17.36
N LYS A 2 -25.60 44.32 -16.12
CA LYS A 2 -24.87 43.92 -14.89
C LYS A 2 -25.19 42.51 -14.37
N THR A 3 -26.33 41.92 -14.73
CA THR A 3 -26.76 40.60 -14.25
C THR A 3 -26.22 39.41 -15.05
N LYS A 4 -25.76 39.62 -16.30
CA LYS A 4 -25.19 38.53 -17.13
C LYS A 4 -23.74 38.18 -16.78
N PHE A 5 -23.00 39.08 -16.12
CA PHE A 5 -21.61 38.82 -15.69
C PHE A 5 -21.52 37.96 -14.42
N SER A 6 -22.54 37.99 -13.56
CA SER A 6 -22.56 37.21 -12.31
C SER A 6 -22.67 35.71 -12.56
N TYR A 7 -23.45 35.28 -13.55
CA TYR A 7 -23.56 33.86 -13.93
C TYR A 7 -22.28 33.32 -14.57
N LEU A 8 -21.55 34.15 -15.32
CA LEU A 8 -20.27 33.76 -15.92
C LEU A 8 -19.22 33.48 -14.84
N PHE A 9 -19.20 34.29 -13.77
CA PHE A 9 -18.30 34.07 -12.63
C PHE A 9 -18.67 32.83 -11.79
N ILE A 10 -19.96 32.52 -11.63
CA ILE A 10 -20.41 31.31 -10.91
C ILE A 10 -20.11 30.04 -11.74
N LEU A 11 -20.27 30.10 -13.06
CA LEU A 11 -19.87 29.00 -13.96
C LEU A 11 -18.34 28.83 -14.03
N LEU A 12 -17.56 29.92 -14.01
CA LEU A 12 -16.10 29.86 -13.91
C LEU A 12 -15.64 29.29 -12.56
N TYR A 13 -16.31 29.63 -11.45
CA TYR A 13 -16.02 29.01 -10.15
C TYR A 13 -16.39 27.52 -10.11
N ALA A 14 -17.48 27.11 -10.76
CA ALA A 14 -17.86 25.70 -10.90
C ALA A 14 -16.89 24.91 -11.81
N LEU A 15 -16.31 25.56 -12.83
CA LEU A 15 -15.30 24.96 -13.72
C LEU A 15 -13.90 24.96 -13.09
N VAL A 16 -13.57 25.93 -12.24
CA VAL A 16 -12.30 25.96 -11.47
C VAL A 16 -12.37 25.00 -10.27
N SER A 17 -13.55 24.69 -9.74
CA SER A 17 -13.74 23.56 -8.80
C SER A 17 -13.64 22.18 -9.47
N GLY A 18 -13.54 22.12 -10.81
CA GLY A 18 -13.37 20.89 -11.58
C GLY A 18 -11.92 20.38 -11.70
N GLN A 19 -10.96 21.00 -10.99
CA GLN A 19 -9.54 20.63 -11.06
C GLN A 19 -8.84 20.56 -9.70
N GLU A 20 -9.54 20.25 -8.60
CA GLU A 20 -8.89 19.46 -7.56
C GLU A 20 -8.65 18.06 -8.16
N LYS A 21 -7.52 17.91 -8.85
CA LYS A 21 -7.04 16.63 -9.37
C LYS A 21 -7.02 15.63 -8.22
N SER A 22 -8.03 14.75 -8.18
CA SER A 22 -8.43 14.03 -6.98
C SER A 22 -7.25 13.33 -6.32
N ILE A 23 -7.08 13.52 -5.02
CA ILE A 23 -6.09 12.79 -4.25
C ILE A 23 -6.52 11.32 -4.20
N ILE A 24 -5.66 10.42 -4.66
CA ILE A 24 -5.83 8.97 -4.46
C ILE A 24 -5.67 8.69 -2.96
N ASN A 25 -6.74 8.18 -2.34
CA ASN A 25 -6.72 7.70 -0.95
C ASN A 25 -6.04 6.32 -0.87
N ASP A 26 -5.74 5.86 0.35
CA ASP A 26 -4.95 4.64 0.55
C ASP A 26 -5.69 3.35 0.15
N LEU A 27 -7.03 3.34 0.19
CA LEU A 27 -7.85 2.24 -0.35
C LEU A 27 -7.73 2.12 -1.86
N LYS A 28 -7.92 3.24 -2.60
CA LYS A 28 -7.77 3.28 -4.06
C LYS A 28 -6.34 2.96 -4.46
N PHE A 29 -5.36 3.47 -3.73
CA PHE A 29 -3.95 3.14 -3.90
C PHE A 29 -3.71 1.63 -3.82
N SER A 30 -4.37 0.96 -2.88
CA SER A 30 -4.29 -0.50 -2.69
C SER A 30 -5.24 -1.30 -3.58
N ASN A 31 -5.97 -0.62 -4.47
CA ASN A 31 -7.00 -1.18 -5.34
C ASN A 31 -8.12 -1.94 -4.59
N TYR A 32 -8.55 -1.39 -3.44
CA TYR A 32 -9.69 -1.88 -2.68
C TYR A 32 -10.97 -1.08 -2.95
N PHE A 33 -12.09 -1.80 -2.97
CA PHE A 33 -13.44 -1.30 -3.24
C PHE A 33 -14.32 -1.35 -1.99
N GLY A 34 -15.45 -0.65 -1.99
CA GLY A 34 -16.49 -0.81 -0.96
C GLY A 34 -16.27 -0.09 0.38
N HIS A 35 -15.22 0.74 0.51
CA HIS A 35 -14.91 1.48 1.74
C HIS A 35 -14.75 0.59 3.00
N PRO A 36 -13.84 -0.39 3.01
CA PRO A 36 -13.54 -1.14 4.21
C PRO A 36 -12.99 -0.22 5.30
N LYS A 37 -13.51 -0.38 6.50
CA LYS A 37 -13.02 0.21 7.75
C LYS A 37 -11.77 -0.51 8.24
N THR A 38 -11.79 -1.84 8.17
CA THR A 38 -10.68 -2.70 8.64
C THR A 38 -10.36 -3.74 7.58
N ILE A 39 -9.08 -3.98 7.33
CA ILE A 39 -8.60 -5.10 6.53
C ILE A 39 -7.63 -5.89 7.38
N THR A 40 -7.97 -7.14 7.68
CA THR A 40 -7.04 -8.09 8.30
C THR A 40 -6.42 -8.93 7.20
N GLU A 41 -5.10 -8.95 7.12
CA GLU A 41 -4.35 -9.70 6.11
C GLU A 41 -3.41 -10.70 6.79
N ILE A 42 -3.41 -11.93 6.28
CA ILE A 42 -2.48 -13.00 6.64
C ILE A 42 -1.66 -13.32 5.39
N ILE A 43 -0.34 -13.13 5.47
CA ILE A 43 0.60 -13.42 4.38
C ILE A 43 1.45 -14.62 4.78
N THR A 44 1.49 -15.65 3.95
CA THR A 44 2.29 -16.85 4.17
C THR A 44 3.30 -17.01 3.02
N TYR A 45 4.59 -16.87 3.30
CA TYR A 45 5.67 -17.14 2.34
C TYR A 45 6.10 -18.61 2.36
N SER A 46 6.10 -19.19 3.55
CA SER A 46 6.25 -20.61 3.81
C SER A 46 5.39 -20.97 5.03
N PRO A 47 5.07 -22.26 5.28
CA PRO A 47 4.31 -22.65 6.46
C PRO A 47 4.91 -22.13 7.78
N GLU A 48 6.24 -21.95 7.79
CA GLU A 48 7.01 -21.44 8.93
C GLU A 48 7.08 -19.90 8.98
N ASN A 49 6.77 -19.23 7.88
CA ASN A 49 6.86 -17.78 7.77
C ASN A 49 5.52 -17.16 7.39
N THR A 50 4.71 -16.91 8.41
CA THR A 50 3.40 -16.26 8.31
C THR A 50 3.42 -14.91 9.01
N TYR A 51 2.79 -13.91 8.43
CA TYR A 51 2.65 -12.59 9.04
C TYR A 51 1.19 -12.22 9.08
N LYS A 52 0.78 -11.55 10.16
CA LYS A 52 -0.55 -10.94 10.23
C LYS A 52 -0.38 -9.43 10.34
N ASN A 53 -1.12 -8.70 9.52
CA ASN A 53 -1.29 -7.27 9.67
C ASN A 53 -2.77 -6.90 9.71
N ILE A 54 -3.09 -5.80 10.40
CA ILE A 54 -4.42 -5.22 10.43
C ILE A 54 -4.28 -3.75 10.05
N SER A 55 -4.94 -3.37 8.95
CA SER A 55 -4.97 -1.99 8.45
C SER A 55 -6.32 -1.34 8.75
N TYR A 56 -6.29 -0.10 9.23
CA TYR A 56 -7.47 0.66 9.64
C TYR A 56 -7.62 1.92 8.79
N TYR A 57 -8.81 2.15 8.26
CA TYR A 57 -9.11 3.25 7.36
C TYR A 57 -10.22 4.14 7.90
N ASP A 58 -10.14 5.44 7.64
CA ASP A 58 -11.28 6.34 7.85
C ASP A 58 -12.35 6.17 6.76
N LYS A 59 -13.49 6.86 6.93
CA LYS A 59 -14.62 6.79 5.97
C LYS A 59 -14.26 7.34 4.58
N GLU A 60 -13.25 8.20 4.51
CA GLU A 60 -12.77 8.77 3.24
C GLU A 60 -11.77 7.84 2.54
N GLY A 61 -11.36 6.74 3.19
CA GLY A 61 -10.47 5.71 2.66
C GLY A 61 -8.99 6.00 2.86
N PHE A 62 -8.63 6.91 3.78
CA PHE A 62 -7.24 7.12 4.17
C PHE A 62 -6.85 6.17 5.30
N LEU A 63 -5.63 5.64 5.20
CA LEU A 63 -5.05 4.77 6.20
C LEU A 63 -4.74 5.61 7.44
N THR A 64 -5.12 5.08 8.60
CA THR A 64 -4.94 5.74 9.91
C THR A 64 -3.98 4.99 10.80
N LYS A 65 -4.00 3.65 10.72
CA LYS A 65 -3.17 2.77 11.54
C LYS A 65 -2.89 1.44 10.84
N ILE A 66 -1.71 0.87 11.09
CA ILE A 66 -1.42 -0.55 10.83
C ILE A 66 -0.86 -1.19 12.10
N GLU A 67 -1.34 -2.38 12.43
CA GLU A 67 -0.80 -3.24 13.48
C GLU A 67 -0.15 -4.47 12.85
N TYR A 68 1.12 -4.71 13.17
CA TYR A 68 1.88 -5.88 12.73
C TYR A 68 2.05 -6.86 13.87
N TYR A 69 1.82 -8.14 13.60
CA TYR A 69 1.98 -9.22 14.56
C TYR A 69 3.05 -10.20 14.06
N ASN A 70 3.89 -10.67 14.99
CA ASN A 70 4.80 -11.77 14.71
C ASN A 70 4.02 -13.08 14.60
N ALA A 71 4.44 -13.99 13.71
CA ALA A 71 4.14 -15.40 13.90
C ALA A 71 5.16 -15.98 14.88
N ILE A 72 4.66 -16.50 16.00
CA ILE A 72 5.44 -17.42 16.83
C ILE A 72 4.90 -18.82 16.55
N GLY A 73 5.64 -19.58 15.74
CA GLY A 73 5.72 -21.04 15.72
C GLY A 73 4.47 -21.88 15.40
N SER A 74 4.70 -23.06 14.82
CA SER A 74 3.73 -24.16 14.76
C SER A 74 3.56 -24.77 16.16
N GLY A 75 2.69 -24.19 16.98
CA GLY A 75 2.36 -24.68 18.32
C GLY A 75 0.99 -24.18 18.82
N PRO A 76 0.38 -24.85 19.81
CA PRO A 76 -0.95 -24.52 20.30
C PRO A 76 -1.03 -23.19 21.08
N SER A 77 0.10 -22.61 21.50
CA SER A 77 0.16 -21.28 22.12
C SER A 77 0.30 -20.20 21.04
N GLN A 78 -0.81 -19.82 20.42
CA GLN A 78 -0.91 -18.67 19.50
C GLN A 78 -0.76 -17.33 20.22
N GLU A 79 0.31 -17.11 21.00
CA GLU A 79 0.56 -15.80 21.61
C GLU A 79 1.03 -14.82 20.53
N ARG A 80 0.05 -14.10 19.97
CA ARG A 80 0.25 -13.03 18.99
C ARG A 80 0.72 -11.78 19.71
N SER A 81 2.03 -11.55 19.78
CA SER A 81 2.56 -10.26 20.24
C SER A 81 2.55 -9.24 19.11
N ILE A 82 2.10 -8.02 19.42
CA ILE A 82 2.19 -6.89 18.50
C ILE A 82 3.67 -6.54 18.37
N ASN A 83 4.19 -6.58 17.15
CA ASN A 83 5.58 -6.23 16.84
C ASN A 83 5.72 -4.72 16.60
N LYS A 84 4.81 -4.14 15.82
CA LYS A 84 4.93 -2.74 15.36
C LYS A 84 3.57 -2.13 15.15
N ILE A 85 3.41 -0.86 15.50
CA ILE A 85 2.22 -0.06 15.19
C ILE A 85 2.67 1.14 14.36
N ILE A 86 2.05 1.35 13.21
CA ILE A 86 2.26 2.55 12.39
C ILE A 86 1.01 3.42 12.49
N THR A 87 1.18 4.70 12.80
CA THR A 87 0.09 5.69 12.85
C THR A 87 0.32 6.74 11.76
N TYR A 88 -0.75 7.12 11.07
CA TYR A 88 -0.73 8.09 9.99
C TYR A 88 -1.40 9.40 10.41
N HIS A 89 -0.79 10.52 10.01
CA HIS A 89 -1.28 11.87 10.20
C HIS A 89 -1.73 12.44 8.85
N SER A 90 -3.01 12.23 8.56
CA SER A 90 -3.61 12.55 7.25
C SER A 90 -4.35 13.90 7.22
N LYS A 91 -3.93 14.87 8.05
CA LYS A 91 -4.50 16.23 8.05
C LYS A 91 -4.34 16.89 6.68
N ASP A 92 -3.13 16.77 6.12
CA ASP A 92 -2.87 17.04 4.71
C ASP A 92 -3.00 15.72 3.94
N LYS A 93 -4.05 15.64 3.12
CA LYS A 93 -4.31 14.45 2.29
C LYS A 93 -3.28 14.29 1.18
N ALA A 94 -2.64 15.37 0.73
CA ALA A 94 -1.61 15.32 -0.31
C ALA A 94 -0.26 14.87 0.23
N LYS A 95 0.05 15.18 1.49
CA LYS A 95 1.27 14.73 2.19
C LYS A 95 0.96 14.20 3.59
N ARG A 96 0.94 12.88 3.70
CA ARG A 96 0.56 12.14 4.91
C ARG A 96 1.80 11.67 5.65
N TYR A 97 2.05 12.22 6.82
CA TYR A 97 3.17 11.79 7.66
C TYR A 97 2.81 10.52 8.42
N PHE A 98 3.80 9.71 8.78
CA PHE A 98 3.58 8.56 9.65
C PHE A 98 4.74 8.35 10.61
N GLU A 99 4.41 7.70 11.71
CA GLU A 99 5.35 7.29 12.74
C GLU A 99 5.07 5.83 13.08
N ALA A 100 6.14 5.07 13.34
CA ALA A 100 6.04 3.70 13.76
C ALA A 100 6.64 3.52 15.14
N PHE A 101 5.82 2.96 16.01
CA PHE A 101 6.09 2.76 17.42
C PHE A 101 6.33 1.27 17.69
N ASN A 102 7.36 0.97 18.48
CA ASN A 102 7.62 -0.36 19.00
C ASN A 102 6.87 -0.55 20.33
N PRO A 103 5.90 -1.48 20.41
CA PRO A 103 5.10 -1.71 21.60
C PRO A 103 5.88 -2.15 22.83
N GLY A 104 7.03 -2.83 22.64
CA GLY A 104 7.84 -3.33 23.73
C GLY A 104 8.61 -2.23 24.46
N ASN A 105 9.26 -1.33 23.72
CA ASN A 105 10.10 -0.26 24.30
C ASN A 105 9.41 1.12 24.33
N LYS A 106 8.23 1.22 23.72
CA LYS A 106 7.41 2.42 23.59
C LYS A 106 8.08 3.63 22.90
N LYS A 107 9.03 3.38 21.99
CA LYS A 107 9.74 4.42 21.23
C LYS A 107 9.26 4.48 19.79
N ILE A 108 9.32 5.67 19.21
CA ILE A 108 9.21 5.88 17.77
C ILE A 108 10.54 5.42 17.16
N GLU A 109 10.47 4.41 16.29
CA GLU A 109 11.64 3.85 15.62
C GLU A 109 11.70 4.29 14.16
N THR A 110 10.55 4.33 13.48
CA THR A 110 10.47 4.73 12.08
C THR A 110 9.62 5.98 11.93
N THR A 111 10.04 6.91 11.07
CA THR A 111 9.22 8.05 10.64
C THR A 111 9.21 8.12 9.12
N GLY A 112 8.24 8.84 8.56
CA GLY A 112 8.20 9.02 7.12
C GLY A 112 7.01 9.82 6.65
N TYR A 113 6.85 9.84 5.33
CA TYR A 113 5.70 10.47 4.69
C TYR A 113 5.33 9.77 3.39
N PHE A 114 4.09 9.96 2.98
CA PHE A 114 3.56 9.61 1.67
C PHE A 114 3.01 10.86 1.00
N GLU A 115 3.49 11.19 -0.19
CA GLU A 115 3.27 12.47 -0.86
C GLU A 115 2.80 12.28 -2.30
N LYS A 116 1.79 13.06 -2.70
CA LYS A 116 1.41 13.23 -4.11
C LYS A 116 2.45 14.14 -4.78
N VAL A 117 3.21 13.58 -5.71
CA VAL A 117 4.18 14.35 -6.51
C VAL A 117 3.53 14.89 -7.79
N SER A 118 2.69 14.08 -8.43
CA SER A 118 1.84 14.46 -9.55
C SER A 118 0.60 13.57 -9.61
N ASP A 119 -0.22 13.70 -10.65
CA ASP A 119 -1.44 12.87 -10.77
C ASP A 119 -1.15 11.39 -10.96
N SER A 120 -0.03 11.05 -11.57
CA SER A 120 0.40 9.68 -11.83
C SER A 120 1.57 9.23 -10.97
N LEU A 121 2.03 10.04 -10.01
CA LEU A 121 3.23 9.77 -9.23
C LEU A 121 3.04 10.12 -7.76
N TYR A 122 3.28 9.12 -6.91
CA TYR A 122 3.38 9.29 -5.47
C TYR A 122 4.76 8.86 -4.97
N LYS A 123 5.19 9.45 -3.85
CA LYS A 123 6.45 9.14 -3.19
C LYS A 123 6.22 8.77 -1.74
N ARG A 124 6.85 7.69 -1.28
CA ARG A 124 7.00 7.36 0.14
C ARG A 124 8.45 7.53 0.54
N VAL A 125 8.68 8.13 1.69
CA VAL A 125 9.98 8.11 2.36
C VAL A 125 9.80 7.46 3.73
N SER A 126 10.71 6.58 4.11
CA SER A 126 10.75 5.92 5.42
C SER A 126 12.16 5.99 5.97
N ASN A 127 12.32 6.41 7.22
CA ASN A 127 13.61 6.47 7.91
C ASN A 127 13.50 5.81 9.28
N ASP A 128 14.45 4.95 9.61
CA ASP A 128 14.67 4.42 10.94
C ASP A 128 16.15 4.54 11.26
N SER A 129 16.49 5.53 12.09
CA SER A 129 17.87 5.80 12.47
C SER A 129 18.46 4.74 13.40
N ALA A 130 17.62 4.01 14.15
CA ALA A 130 18.10 2.97 15.05
C ALA A 130 18.58 1.74 14.26
N HIS A 131 18.01 1.52 13.08
CA HIS A 131 18.25 0.35 12.25
C HIS A 131 18.90 0.66 10.89
N ASN A 132 19.47 1.86 10.72
CA ASN A 132 20.09 2.30 9.47
C ASN A 132 19.20 2.08 8.23
N LEU A 133 17.89 2.31 8.38
CA LEU A 133 16.92 2.24 7.30
C LEU A 133 16.68 3.64 6.74
N SER A 134 16.86 3.79 5.44
CA SER A 134 16.39 4.97 4.72
C SER A 134 15.94 4.52 3.34
N LEU A 135 14.64 4.58 3.10
CA LEU A 135 14.01 4.10 1.87
C LEU A 135 13.21 5.22 1.23
N SER A 136 13.38 5.37 -0.09
CA SER A 136 12.55 6.19 -0.95
C SER A 136 11.88 5.30 -1.98
N LYS A 137 10.55 5.32 -2.02
CA LYS A 137 9.76 4.54 -2.97
C LYS A 137 8.86 5.43 -3.81
N LEU A 138 8.90 5.25 -5.13
CA LEU A 138 8.03 5.90 -6.09
C LEU A 138 6.94 4.93 -6.55
N PHE A 139 5.74 5.46 -6.76
CA PHE A 139 4.55 4.70 -7.18
C PHE A 139 3.94 5.39 -8.39
N TYR A 140 3.87 4.66 -9.51
CA TYR A 140 3.41 5.17 -10.78
C TYR A 140 2.03 4.59 -11.11
N PHE A 141 1.10 5.47 -11.49
CA PHE A 141 -0.28 5.13 -11.79
C PHE A 141 -0.60 5.38 -13.25
N ASP A 142 -1.44 4.52 -13.84
CA ASP A 142 -2.02 4.80 -15.14
C ASP A 142 -3.22 5.76 -15.06
N LYS A 143 -3.79 6.10 -16.22
CA LYS A 143 -4.97 6.98 -16.32
C LYS A 143 -6.22 6.48 -15.60
N ASN A 144 -6.27 5.20 -15.23
CA ASN A 144 -7.36 4.57 -14.48
C ASN A 144 -7.02 4.46 -12.99
N ASN A 145 -5.96 5.13 -12.51
CA ASN A 145 -5.44 5.08 -11.15
C ASN A 145 -4.97 3.67 -10.72
N ARG A 146 -4.55 2.82 -11.67
CA ARG A 146 -3.98 1.51 -11.35
C ARG A 146 -2.48 1.63 -11.17
N LEU A 147 -1.93 1.03 -10.11
CA LEU A 147 -0.48 0.97 -9.88
C LEU A 147 0.18 0.12 -10.96
N ILE A 148 1.03 0.73 -11.80
CA ILE A 148 1.70 0.05 -12.92
C ILE A 148 3.19 -0.17 -12.70
N LYS A 149 3.81 0.61 -11.82
CA LYS A 149 5.24 0.51 -11.51
C LYS A 149 5.54 1.03 -10.11
N THR A 150 6.51 0.42 -9.44
CA THR A 150 7.19 1.02 -8.29
C THR A 150 8.70 1.00 -8.46
N GLU A 151 9.36 2.01 -7.93
CA GLU A 151 10.83 2.05 -7.81
C GLU A 151 11.19 2.26 -6.36
N GLU A 152 12.15 1.52 -5.83
CA GLU A 152 12.62 1.65 -4.45
C GLU A 152 14.13 1.74 -4.40
N THR A 153 14.63 2.78 -3.73
CA THR A 153 16.05 3.02 -3.53
C THR A 153 16.35 3.36 -2.07
N GLY A 154 17.57 3.07 -1.64
CA GLY A 154 18.08 3.44 -0.32
C GLY A 154 18.78 2.28 0.36
N ASN A 155 18.65 2.20 1.69
CA ASN A 155 19.26 1.17 2.52
C ASN A 155 18.22 0.54 3.44
N PHE A 156 18.25 -0.79 3.51
CA PHE A 156 17.44 -1.60 4.41
C PHE A 156 18.39 -2.41 5.30
N PHE A 157 18.53 -2.01 6.57
CA PHE A 157 19.52 -2.58 7.50
C PHE A 157 20.92 -2.65 6.87
N GLU A 158 21.44 -1.52 6.40
CA GLU A 158 22.76 -1.38 5.74
C GLU A 158 22.90 -2.10 4.38
N THR A 159 21.89 -2.87 3.97
CA THR A 159 21.88 -3.48 2.64
C THR A 159 21.32 -2.47 1.64
N PRO A 160 22.07 -2.10 0.58
CA PRO A 160 21.55 -1.22 -0.44
C PRO A 160 20.39 -1.87 -1.19
N VAL A 161 19.36 -1.09 -1.44
CA VAL A 161 18.19 -1.47 -2.24
C VAL A 161 18.18 -0.59 -3.48
N ASN A 162 18.04 -1.23 -4.64
CA ASN A 162 17.68 -0.58 -5.89
C ASN A 162 16.84 -1.58 -6.68
N SER A 163 15.51 -1.43 -6.58
CA SER A 163 14.57 -2.36 -7.19
C SER A 163 13.46 -1.64 -7.94
N THR A 164 13.01 -2.27 -9.01
CA THR A 164 11.84 -1.84 -9.79
C THR A 164 10.85 -3.00 -9.89
N ILE A 165 9.57 -2.72 -9.65
CA ILE A 165 8.49 -3.70 -9.85
C ILE A 165 7.55 -3.15 -10.91
N PHE A 166 7.26 -3.96 -11.93
CA PHE A 166 6.23 -3.69 -12.94
C PHE A 166 5.01 -4.55 -12.68
N TYR A 167 3.82 -3.98 -12.87
CA TYR A 167 2.54 -4.64 -12.66
C TYR A 167 1.77 -4.75 -13.97
N THR A 168 1.38 -5.97 -14.34
CA THR A 168 0.57 -6.24 -15.53
C THR A 168 -0.86 -6.57 -15.09
N TYR A 169 -1.82 -6.18 -15.93
CA TYR A 169 -3.24 -6.41 -15.69
C TYR A 169 -3.88 -7.10 -16.89
N ILE A 170 -4.74 -8.08 -16.64
CA ILE A 170 -5.60 -8.75 -17.63
C ILE A 170 -7.04 -8.62 -17.15
N ASN A 171 -7.93 -8.09 -18.00
CA ASN A 171 -9.33 -7.83 -17.66
C ASN A 171 -9.47 -7.06 -16.33
N GLU A 172 -8.68 -5.99 -16.19
CA GLU A 172 -8.62 -5.11 -15.01
C GLU A 172 -8.09 -5.76 -13.71
N MET A 173 -7.85 -7.07 -13.69
CA MET A 173 -7.23 -7.76 -12.57
C MET A 173 -5.71 -7.81 -12.71
N ARG A 174 -5.01 -7.59 -11.61
CA ARG A 174 -3.55 -7.75 -11.56
C ARG A 174 -3.20 -9.20 -11.86
N SER A 175 -2.41 -9.42 -12.90
CA SER A 175 -2.09 -10.75 -13.40
C SER A 175 -0.66 -11.17 -13.07
N GLU A 176 0.28 -10.23 -13.16
CA GLU A 176 1.71 -10.53 -13.04
C GLU A 176 2.47 -9.37 -12.40
N THR A 177 3.58 -9.71 -11.74
CA THR A 177 4.59 -8.75 -11.30
C THR A 177 5.97 -9.18 -11.76
N LEU A 178 6.73 -8.24 -12.31
CA LEU A 178 8.15 -8.42 -12.65
C LEU A 178 8.98 -7.55 -11.71
N LEU A 179 9.81 -8.17 -10.89
CA LEU A 179 10.80 -7.52 -10.04
C LEU A 179 12.16 -7.54 -10.72
N GLU A 180 12.79 -6.38 -10.81
CA GLU A 180 14.17 -6.19 -11.23
C GLU A 180 14.97 -5.62 -10.06
N ASP A 181 15.97 -6.37 -9.60
CA ASP A 181 16.92 -5.96 -8.56
C ASP A 181 18.24 -5.59 -9.22
N ALA A 182 18.54 -4.29 -9.27
CA ALA A 182 19.75 -3.78 -9.92
C ALA A 182 21.02 -4.06 -9.11
N ILE A 183 20.91 -4.22 -7.79
CA ILE A 183 22.05 -4.54 -6.92
C ILE A 183 22.48 -5.98 -7.14
N LYS A 184 21.51 -6.91 -7.16
CA LYS A 184 21.76 -8.34 -7.35
C LYS A 184 21.79 -8.77 -8.82
N GLN A 185 21.51 -7.84 -9.75
CA GLN A 185 21.35 -8.11 -11.18
C GLN A 185 20.37 -9.26 -11.45
N LYS A 186 19.30 -9.34 -10.65
CA LYS A 186 18.34 -10.44 -10.67
C LYS A 186 16.99 -9.95 -11.19
N LYS A 187 16.35 -10.77 -12.02
CA LYS A 187 14.94 -10.62 -12.38
C LYS A 187 14.14 -11.78 -11.82
N SER A 188 12.93 -11.50 -11.36
CA SER A 188 11.99 -12.52 -10.91
C SER A 188 10.58 -12.12 -11.29
N LYS A 189 9.84 -13.09 -11.82
CA LYS A 189 8.44 -12.93 -12.19
C LYS A 189 7.57 -13.72 -11.21
N LEU A 190 6.45 -13.11 -10.81
CA LEU A 190 5.39 -13.77 -10.06
C LEU A 190 4.07 -13.59 -10.80
N ILE A 191 3.25 -14.64 -10.77
CA ILE A 191 1.95 -14.71 -11.44
C ILE A 191 0.88 -14.89 -10.39
N TYR A 192 -0.19 -14.11 -10.48
CA TYR A 192 -1.36 -14.24 -9.62
C TYR A 192 -2.20 -15.44 -10.04
N LYS A 193 -2.52 -16.32 -9.09
CA LYS A 193 -3.33 -17.54 -9.27
C LYS A 193 -4.35 -17.69 -8.17
N ASN A 194 -5.38 -18.49 -8.45
CA ASN A 194 -6.42 -18.89 -7.51
C ASN A 194 -7.10 -17.72 -6.78
N VAL A 195 -7.23 -16.57 -7.45
CA VAL A 195 -7.80 -15.36 -6.86
C VAL A 195 -9.28 -15.57 -6.55
N LYS A 196 -9.67 -15.34 -5.29
CA LYS A 196 -11.08 -15.34 -4.85
C LYS A 196 -11.44 -13.94 -4.41
N LEU A 197 -12.62 -13.49 -4.83
CA LEU A 197 -13.12 -12.16 -4.55
C LEU A 197 -14.31 -12.21 -3.58
N ASP A 198 -14.47 -11.16 -2.79
CA ASP A 198 -15.71 -10.88 -2.07
C ASP A 198 -16.76 -10.19 -2.97
N PRO A 199 -17.99 -9.92 -2.48
CA PRO A 199 -19.03 -9.23 -3.26
C PRO A 199 -18.67 -7.81 -3.73
N GLN A 200 -17.66 -7.18 -3.11
CA GLN A 200 -17.16 -5.85 -3.49
C GLN A 200 -16.03 -5.95 -4.53
N ALA A 201 -15.70 -7.16 -5.00
CA ALA A 201 -14.60 -7.44 -5.91
C ALA A 201 -13.19 -7.27 -5.29
N ASN A 202 -13.09 -7.34 -3.97
CA ASN A 202 -11.80 -7.35 -3.28
C ASN A 202 -11.25 -8.78 -3.15
N SER A 203 -9.94 -8.93 -3.37
CA SER A 203 -9.24 -10.22 -3.22
C SER A 203 -9.18 -10.66 -1.75
N ILE A 204 -9.98 -11.67 -1.40
CA ILE A 204 -9.97 -12.33 -0.09
C ILE A 204 -8.99 -13.50 -0.02
N TYR A 205 -8.58 -14.01 -1.18
CA TYR A 205 -7.55 -15.04 -1.30
C TYR A 205 -6.80 -14.87 -2.62
N GLU A 206 -5.48 -14.96 -2.58
CA GLU A 206 -4.65 -15.00 -3.78
C GLU A 206 -3.34 -15.74 -3.53
N GLU A 207 -2.82 -16.37 -4.58
CA GLU A 207 -1.51 -17.01 -4.61
C GLU A 207 -0.60 -16.30 -5.61
N LEU A 208 0.64 -16.06 -5.21
CA LEU A 208 1.72 -15.67 -6.12
C LEU A 208 2.57 -16.90 -6.39
N VAL A 209 2.69 -17.28 -7.66
CA VAL A 209 3.52 -18.41 -8.10
C VAL A 209 4.66 -17.91 -8.99
N ASN A 210 5.78 -18.63 -8.99
CA ASN A 210 6.86 -18.38 -9.95
C ASN A 210 6.52 -19.00 -11.34
N ASP A 211 7.42 -18.84 -12.30
CA ASP A 211 7.24 -19.36 -13.66
C ASP A 211 7.15 -20.90 -13.73
N GLN A 212 7.61 -21.61 -12.70
CA GLN A 212 7.49 -23.07 -12.57
C GLN A 212 6.18 -23.51 -11.88
N GLY A 213 5.32 -22.56 -11.51
CA GLY A 213 4.07 -22.83 -10.80
C GLY A 213 4.24 -23.09 -9.30
N ALA A 214 5.43 -22.92 -8.73
CA ALA A 214 5.65 -23.08 -7.30
C ALA A 214 5.17 -21.83 -6.53
N ILE A 215 4.33 -22.05 -5.53
CA ILE A 215 3.78 -20.99 -4.67
C ILE A 215 4.91 -20.32 -3.89
N GLN A 216 4.99 -19.00 -4.01
CA GLN A 216 5.95 -18.13 -3.31
C GLN A 216 5.29 -17.33 -2.18
N GLN A 217 3.99 -17.03 -2.33
CA GLN A 217 3.22 -16.31 -1.32
C GLN A 217 1.74 -16.71 -1.43
N LYS A 218 1.09 -16.85 -0.28
CA LYS A 218 -0.37 -16.87 -0.14
C LYS A 218 -0.80 -15.65 0.64
N THR A 219 -1.92 -15.06 0.26
CA THR A 219 -2.50 -13.95 1.00
C THR A 219 -3.97 -14.22 1.24
N GLU A 220 -4.39 -14.12 2.50
CA GLU A 220 -5.78 -14.25 2.94
C GLU A 220 -6.21 -12.93 3.57
N ARG A 221 -7.42 -12.47 3.24
CA ARG A 221 -7.95 -11.20 3.74
C ARG A 221 -9.37 -11.33 4.27
N VAL A 222 -9.64 -10.56 5.32
CA VAL A 222 -10.98 -10.32 5.84
C VAL A 222 -11.23 -8.82 5.86
N PHE A 223 -12.36 -8.42 5.25
CA PHE A 223 -12.79 -7.03 5.15
C PHE A 223 -13.95 -6.77 6.12
N GLU A 224 -13.85 -5.69 6.89
CA GLU A 224 -14.94 -5.12 7.68
C GLU A 224 -15.31 -3.77 7.03
N TYR A 225 -16.57 -3.61 6.65
CA TYR A 225 -17.08 -2.41 5.97
C TYR A 225 -17.81 -1.47 6.93
N TYR A 226 -17.94 -0.21 6.52
CA TYR A 226 -18.75 0.81 7.22
C TYR A 226 -20.25 0.61 7.04
#